data_AF-A0A533UI69-F1
#
_entry.id   AF-A0A533UI69-F1
#
_cell.length_a   1.000
_cell.length_b   1.000
_cell.length_c   1.000
_cell.angle_alpha   90.00
_cell.angle_beta   90.00
_cell.angle_gamma   90.00
#
_symmetry.space_group_name_H-M   'P 1'
#
loop_
_entity.id
_entity.type
_entity.pdbx_description
1 polymer ?
#
loop_
_entity_poly.entity_id
_entity_poly.type
_entity_poly.pdbx_seq_one_letter_code
_entity_poly.pdbx_strand_id
1 'polypeptide(L)' 'MNNKGQVEYFEGLSAAILPNQSFTVSQSWIPKESGQYTVQTFVWDGLLFPTPLTKVVQTQITVE' A
#
# COMPACT_ATOMS: atom_id res chain seq x y z
N MET A 1 5.43 6.13 1.15
CA MET A 1 6.76 6.77 1.10
C MET A 1 6.68 8.13 1.77
N ASN A 2 7.69 8.48 2.58
CA ASN A 2 7.83 9.82 3.17
C ASN A 2 8.48 10.81 2.18
N ASN A 3 8.63 12.07 2.61
CA ASN A 3 9.28 13.16 1.86
C ASN A 3 10.73 12.88 1.42
N LYS A 4 11.39 11.88 2.00
CA LYS A 4 12.77 11.48 1.69
C LYS A 4 12.82 10.30 0.70
N GLY A 5 11.67 9.88 0.18
CA GLY A 5 11.55 8.71 -0.71
C GLY A 5 11.69 7.37 0.01
N GLN A 6 11.62 7.34 1.34
CA GLN A 6 11.79 6.12 2.12
C GLN A 6 10.46 5.44 2.39
N VAL A 7 10.45 4.10 2.40
CA VAL A 7 9.30 3.32 2.87
C VAL A 7 9.33 3.34 4.40
N GLU A 8 8.36 4.04 4.99
CA GLU A 8 8.26 4.17 6.45
C GLU A 8 7.63 2.93 7.10
N TYR A 9 6.73 2.27 6.39
CA TYR A 9 5.98 1.12 6.87
C TYR A 9 5.56 0.23 5.71
N PHE A 10 5.61 -1.07 5.94
CA PHE A 10 5.20 -2.09 4.99
C PHE A 10 4.45 -3.20 5.72
N GLU A 11 3.18 -3.37 5.38
CA GLU A 11 2.38 -4.54 5.75
C GLU A 11 1.56 -4.98 4.55
N GLY A 12 1.20 -6.26 4.53
CA GLY A 12 0.42 -6.86 3.46
C GLY A 12 -0.43 -7.99 3.98
N LEU A 13 -1.61 -8.15 3.39
CA LEU A 13 -2.51 -9.26 3.63
C LEU A 13 -2.44 -10.21 2.43
N SER A 14 -2.27 -11.51 2.69
CA SER A 14 -2.34 -12.54 1.66
C SER A 14 -3.68 -13.25 1.75
N ALA A 15 -4.37 -13.34 0.62
CA ALA A 15 -5.65 -14.02 0.51
C ALA A 15 -5.80 -14.64 -0.88
N ALA A 16 -6.53 -15.76 -0.97
CA ALA A 16 -6.98 -16.28 -2.24
C ALA A 16 -8.17 -15.45 -2.74
N ILE A 17 -8.04 -14.83 -3.91
CA ILE A 17 -9.09 -14.02 -4.54
C ILE A 17 -9.60 -14.77 -5.76
N LEU A 18 -10.90 -15.11 -5.76
CA LEU A 18 -11.53 -15.72 -6.93
C LEU A 18 -11.81 -14.67 -8.01
N PRO A 19 -11.94 -15.08 -9.29
CA PRO A 19 -12.35 -14.17 -10.36
C PRO A 19 -13.64 -13.43 -9.99
N ASN A 20 -13.67 -12.12 -10.27
CA ASN A 20 -14.79 -11.20 -9.98
C ASN A 20 -15.09 -10.98 -8.48
N GLN A 21 -14.25 -11.46 -7.57
CA GLN A 21 -14.39 -11.18 -6.15
C GLN A 21 -13.79 -9.82 -5.81
N SER A 22 -14.46 -9.07 -4.94
CA SER A 22 -13.97 -7.81 -4.39
C SER A 22 -13.59 -7.99 -2.92
N PHE A 23 -12.51 -7.34 -2.51
CA PHE A 23 -12.06 -7.31 -1.11
C PHE A 23 -11.84 -5.86 -0.69
N THR A 24 -12.28 -5.56 0.53
CA THR A 24 -11.94 -4.31 1.21
C THR A 24 -10.78 -4.58 2.14
N VAL A 25 -9.70 -3.83 1.98
CA VAL A 25 -8.54 -3.85 2.89
C VAL A 25 -8.47 -2.53 3.64
N SER A 26 -8.05 -2.60 4.90
CA SER A 26 -7.86 -1.46 5.77
C SER A 26 -6.55 -1.64 6.50
N GLN A 27 -5.72 -0.61 6.51
CA GLN A 27 -4.46 -0.60 7.23
C GLN A 27 -4.37 0.69 8.04
N SER A 28 -4.03 0.56 9.33
CA SER A 28 -3.72 1.70 10.19
C SER A 28 -2.22 1.93 10.21
N TRP A 29 -1.83 3.20 10.26
CA TRP A 29 -0.44 3.60 10.49
C TRP A 29 -0.39 4.77 11.48
N ILE A 30 0.78 5.05 12.06
CA ILE A 30 1.03 6.27 12.82
C ILE A 30 2.29 6.90 12.21
N PRO A 31 2.18 8.06 11.54
CA PRO A 31 3.33 8.77 10.98
C PRO A 31 4.33 9.15 12.08
N LYS A 32 5.62 8.98 11.81
CA LYS A 32 6.70 9.35 12.74
C LYS A 32 7.11 10.82 12.63
N GLU A 33 6.91 11.42 11.48
CA GLU A 33 7.27 12.80 11.17
C GLU A 33 6.08 13.50 10.50
N SER A 34 5.98 14.81 10.62
CA SER A 34 5.06 15.59 9.79
C SER A 34 5.59 15.73 8.37
N GLY A 35 4.71 15.90 7.39
CA GLY A 35 5.09 16.01 5.99
C GLY A 35 4.08 15.42 5.01
N GLN A 36 4.52 15.27 3.77
CA GLN A 36 3.72 14.70 2.69
C GLN A 36 4.05 13.22 2.55
N TYR A 37 2.99 12.44 2.39
CA TYR A 37 3.05 11.00 2.33
C TYR A 37 2.36 10.52 1.07
N THR A 38 3.01 9.63 0.33
CA THR A 38 2.39 8.90 -0.78
C THR A 38 2.06 7.48 -0.32
N VAL A 39 0.77 7.17 -0.25
CA VAL A 39 0.24 5.81 -0.05
C VAL A 39 0.02 5.18 -1.41
N GLN A 40 0.56 3.97 -1.59
CA GLN A 40 0.40 3.19 -2.81
C GLN A 40 -0.28 1.87 -2.46
N THR A 41 -1.34 1.52 -3.18
CA THR A 41 -2.10 0.29 -2.97
C THR A 41 -2.21 -0.47 -4.29
N PHE A 42 -1.83 -1.74 -4.27
CA PHE A 42 -1.91 -2.66 -5.39
C PHE A 42 -1.91 -4.10 -4.90
N VAL A 43 -2.42 -5.03 -5.71
CA VAL A 43 -2.29 -6.46 -5.49
C VAL A 43 -1.08 -6.96 -6.25
N TRP A 44 -0.33 -7.90 -5.68
CA TRP A 44 0.76 -8.61 -6.35
C TRP A 44 0.54 -10.13 -6.30
N ASP A 45 1.26 -10.87 -7.14
CA ASP A 45 1.19 -12.33 -7.19
C ASP A 45 1.72 -12.98 -5.89
N GLY A 46 2.80 -12.43 -5.33
CA GLY A 46 3.26 -12.79 -3.99
C GLY A 46 4.60 -12.14 -3.65
N LEU A 47 5.09 -12.37 -2.42
CA LEU A 47 6.37 -11.81 -1.97
C LEU A 47 7.57 -12.33 -2.78
N LEU A 48 7.50 -13.57 -3.28
CA LEU A 48 8.55 -14.17 -4.10
C LEU A 48 8.50 -13.70 -5.56
N PHE A 49 7.33 -13.27 -6.02
CA PHE A 49 7.08 -12.79 -7.38
C PHE A 49 6.35 -11.44 -7.29
N PRO A 50 7.08 -10.33 -7.08
CA PRO A 50 6.49 -9.01 -6.82
C PRO A 50 5.97 -8.35 -8.12
N THR A 51 5.19 -9.09 -8.90
CA THR A 51 4.53 -8.62 -10.10
C THR A 51 3.17 -8.02 -9.72
N PRO A 52 2.92 -6.72 -9.97
CA PRO A 52 1.61 -6.14 -9.71
C PRO A 52 0.55 -6.77 -10.62
N LEU A 53 -0.52 -7.28 -10.00
CA LEU A 53 -1.70 -7.82 -10.68
C LEU A 53 -2.74 -6.73 -10.98
N THR A 54 -2.64 -5.58 -10.33
CA THR A 54 -3.53 -4.43 -10.53
C THR A 54 -2.73 -3.18 -10.87
N LYS A 55 -3.42 -2.16 -11.40
CA LYS A 55 -2.86 -0.80 -11.42
C LYS A 55 -2.62 -0.32 -9.98
N VAL A 56 -1.62 0.53 -9.81
CA VAL A 56 -1.33 1.17 -8.53
C VAL A 56 -2.33 2.30 -8.29
N VAL A 57 -3.06 2.23 -7.18
CA VAL A 57 -3.84 3.34 -6.65
C VAL A 57 -2.92 4.19 -5.78
N GLN A 58 -2.86 5.50 -6.03
CA GLN A 58 -2.02 6.43 -5.28
C GLN A 58 -2.88 7.45 -4.56
N THR A 59 -2.59 7.67 -3.28
CA THR A 59 -3.23 8.70 -2.45
C THR A 59 -2.14 9.53 -1.77
N GLN A 60 -2.26 10.85 -1.86
CA GLN A 60 -1.39 11.78 -1.13
C GLN A 60 -2.06 12.19 0.18
N ILE A 61 -1.29 12.17 1.27
CA ILE A 61 -1.74 12.55 2.62
C ILE A 61 -0.74 13.57 3.16
N THR A 62 -1.24 14.67 3.73
CA THR A 62 -0.43 15.65 4.46
C THR A 62 -0.66 15.45 5.95
N VAL A 63 0.42 15.32 6.72
CA VAL A 63 0.43 15.16 8.17
C VAL A 63 1.10 16.39 8.78
N GLU A 64 0.46 17.02 9.77
CA GLU A 64 0.93 18.24 10.45
C GLU A 64 1.52 17.93 11.84
#